data_AF-A0A1B0ASS5-F1
#
_entry.id   AF-A0A1B0ASS5-F1
#
_cell.length_a   1.000
_cell.length_b   1.000
_cell.length_c   1.000
_cell.angle_alpha   90.00
_cell.angle_beta   90.00
_cell.angle_gamma   90.00
#
_symmetry.space_group_name_H-M   'P 1'
#
loop_
_entity.id
_entity.type
_entity.pdbx_description
1 polymer ?
#
loop_
_entity_poly.entity_id
_entity_poly.type
_entity_poly.pdbx_seq_one_letter_code
_entity_poly.pdbx_strand_id
1 'polypeptide(L)'
;MERVKKELLRKHAMEIRQHPKSLKQKELQIRKQFRETCKTQTKQYKRYKAQILQTTPKEQQKEVIKQLKEEKHRKLTLLGEQYEQSIADMFQSQSYKLDESQVIECQRTNEMLEYELEELTAYQNKNKKQAQEQRDRERRELENRVAQRRSVLESKMEAELQQFNQERAERLRMKHEKHVKELEAFDEESIALGFSALAITEGSRETYPDEEGSLSGSMISLAHSNSSTSFPAGSL
;
A
#
# COMPACT_ATOMS: atom_id res chain seq x y z
N MET A 1 14.94 11.50 2.61
CA MET A 1 14.19 12.75 2.45
C MET A 1 14.69 13.88 3.36
N GLU A 2 14.30 13.98 4.64
CA GLU A 2 14.62 15.17 5.47
C GLU A 2 16.10 15.44 5.68
N ARG A 3 16.90 14.38 5.89
CA ARG A 3 18.34 14.53 6.12
C ARG A 3 19.04 15.23 4.96
N VAL A 4 18.74 14.80 3.74
CA VAL A 4 19.29 15.39 2.50
C VAL A 4 18.90 16.85 2.38
N LYS A 5 17.62 17.19 2.65
CA LYS A 5 17.16 18.59 2.66
C LYS A 5 17.88 19.44 3.71
N LYS A 6 18.10 18.92 4.92
CA LYS A 6 18.84 19.61 5.99
C LYS A 6 20.32 19.81 5.65
N GLU A 7 20.96 18.82 5.03
CA GLU A 7 22.34 18.93 4.55
C GLU A 7 22.47 19.98 3.45
N LEU A 8 21.51 20.04 2.51
CA LEU A 8 21.46 21.06 1.46
C LEU A 8 21.30 22.47 2.03
N LEU A 9 20.36 22.68 2.95
CA LEU A 9 20.16 23.97 3.62
C LEU A 9 21.42 24.42 4.36
N ARG A 10 22.12 23.50 5.03
CA ARG A 10 23.38 23.79 5.71
C ARG A 10 24.46 24.22 4.73
N LYS A 11 24.55 23.58 3.56
CA LYS A 11 25.46 23.97 2.48
C LYS A 11 25.17 25.39 1.99
N HIS A 12 23.91 25.68 1.64
CA HIS A 12 23.49 27.01 1.14
C HIS A 12 23.75 28.12 2.17
N ALA A 13 23.47 27.88 3.44
CA ALA A 13 23.76 28.82 4.51
C ALA A 13 25.27 29.11 4.65
N MET A 14 26.12 28.11 4.48
CA MET A 14 27.58 28.31 4.51
C MET A 14 28.07 29.14 3.32
N GLU A 15 27.51 28.94 2.13
CA GLU A 15 27.84 29.71 0.92
C GLU A 15 27.44 31.18 1.07
N ILE A 16 26.21 31.45 1.53
CA ILE A 16 25.72 32.82 1.81
C ILE A 16 26.64 33.50 2.83
N ARG A 17 27.10 32.78 3.87
CA ARG A 17 28.01 33.35 4.87
C ARG A 17 29.40 33.68 4.29
N GLN A 18 29.87 32.95 3.29
CA GLN A 18 31.18 33.16 2.68
C GLN A 18 31.15 34.17 1.52
N HIS A 19 30.02 34.31 0.84
CA HIS A 19 29.88 35.10 -0.37
C HIS A 19 30.29 36.59 -0.21
N PRO A 20 29.88 37.32 0.86
CA PRO A 20 30.32 38.71 1.07
C PRO A 20 31.85 38.86 1.17
N LYS A 21 32.54 37.87 1.75
CA LYS A 21 34.01 37.90 1.90
C LYS A 21 34.69 37.79 0.53
N SER A 22 34.19 36.88 -0.31
CA SER A 22 34.69 36.70 -1.68
C SER A 22 34.46 37.94 -2.54
N LEU A 23 33.27 38.56 -2.46
CA LEU A 23 32.96 39.79 -3.20
C LEU A 23 33.82 40.97 -2.76
N LYS A 24 34.02 41.14 -1.45
CA LYS A 24 34.90 42.20 -0.92
C LYS A 24 36.34 42.05 -1.42
N GLN A 25 36.84 40.83 -1.57
CA GLN A 25 38.16 40.58 -2.13
C GLN A 25 38.24 40.98 -3.61
N LYS A 26 37.23 40.64 -4.42
CA LYS A 26 37.14 41.05 -5.83
C LYS A 26 37.01 42.58 -5.97
N GLU A 27 36.17 43.21 -5.16
CA GLU A 27 36.04 44.67 -5.11
C GLU A 27 37.38 45.35 -4.84
N LEU A 28 38.15 44.85 -3.86
CA LEU A 28 39.46 45.40 -3.53
C LEU A 28 40.45 45.32 -4.72
N GLN A 29 40.39 44.24 -5.50
CA GLN A 29 41.20 44.09 -6.72
C GLN A 29 40.80 45.12 -7.78
N ILE A 30 39.51 45.31 -8.02
CA ILE A 30 39.00 46.30 -8.97
C ILE A 30 39.39 47.72 -8.54
N ARG A 31 39.24 48.06 -7.25
CA ARG A 31 39.68 49.35 -6.69
C ARG A 31 41.21 49.54 -6.80
N LYS A 32 41.99 48.46 -6.68
CA LYS A 32 43.45 48.52 -6.89
C LYS A 32 43.77 48.83 -8.36
N GLN A 33 43.11 48.16 -9.30
CA GLN A 33 43.25 48.44 -10.73
C GLN A 33 42.90 49.89 -11.06
N PHE A 34 41.77 50.39 -10.55
CA PHE A 34 41.36 51.79 -10.69
C PHE A 34 42.48 52.77 -10.27
N ARG A 35 43.08 52.57 -9.09
CA ARG A 35 44.18 53.42 -8.60
C ARG A 35 45.38 53.42 -9.54
N GLU A 36 45.77 52.26 -10.08
CA GLU A 36 46.88 52.16 -11.03
C GLU A 36 46.55 52.81 -12.38
N THR A 37 45.31 52.70 -12.86
CA THR A 37 44.83 53.38 -14.06
C THR A 37 44.86 54.90 -13.87
N CYS A 38 44.37 55.44 -12.75
CA CYS A 38 44.43 56.87 -12.43
C CYS A 38 45.87 57.40 -12.37
N LYS A 39 46.79 56.65 -11.77
CA LYS A 39 48.24 57.00 -11.75
C LYS A 39 48.79 57.10 -13.16
N THR A 40 48.47 56.13 -14.01
CA THR A 40 48.92 56.08 -15.41
C THR A 40 48.36 57.25 -16.21
N GLN A 41 47.05 57.51 -16.11
CA GLN A 41 46.38 58.62 -16.79
C GLN A 41 46.94 59.98 -16.31
N THR A 42 47.27 60.11 -15.03
CA THR A 42 47.92 61.31 -14.49
C THR A 42 49.33 61.54 -15.07
N LYS A 43 50.13 60.47 -15.23
CA LYS A 43 51.45 60.55 -15.88
C LYS A 43 51.33 60.93 -17.36
N GLN A 44 50.38 60.31 -18.08
CA GLN A 44 50.10 60.62 -19.48
C GLN A 44 49.66 62.08 -19.67
N TYR A 45 48.75 62.56 -18.81
CA TYR A 45 48.33 63.96 -18.80
C TYR A 45 49.50 64.93 -18.64
N LYS A 46 50.43 64.67 -17.70
CA LYS A 46 51.60 65.53 -17.49
C LYS A 46 52.48 65.62 -18.75
N ARG A 47 52.71 64.48 -19.41
CA ARG A 47 53.48 64.42 -20.68
C ARG A 47 52.78 65.16 -21.80
N TYR A 48 51.49 64.88 -22.00
CA TYR A 48 50.66 65.51 -23.02
C TYR A 48 50.59 67.03 -22.84
N LYS A 49 50.34 67.49 -21.61
CA LYS A 49 50.34 68.92 -21.27
C LYS A 49 51.67 69.58 -21.63
N ALA A 50 52.80 68.97 -21.28
CA ALA A 50 54.12 69.54 -21.59
C ALA A 50 54.33 69.68 -23.11
N GLN A 51 53.97 68.66 -23.88
CA GLN A 51 54.08 68.68 -25.34
C GLN A 51 53.21 69.78 -25.98
N ILE A 52 51.95 69.90 -25.56
CA ILE A 52 51.04 70.94 -26.09
C ILE A 52 51.57 72.34 -25.78
N LEU A 53 52.12 72.57 -24.60
CA LEU A 53 52.64 73.89 -24.23
C LEU A 53 53.91 74.29 -24.99
N GLN A 54 54.70 73.34 -25.48
CA GLN A 54 55.88 73.65 -26.31
C GLN A 54 55.51 74.26 -27.66
N THR A 55 54.34 73.91 -28.22
CA THR A 55 53.89 74.39 -29.53
C THR A 55 52.83 75.50 -29.44
N THR A 56 52.35 75.83 -28.24
CA THR A 56 51.31 76.84 -28.03
C THR A 56 51.91 78.24 -27.77
N PRO A 57 51.50 79.29 -28.50
CA PRO A 57 51.92 80.68 -28.24
C PRO A 57 51.59 81.14 -26.81
N LYS A 58 52.45 81.97 -26.20
CA LYS A 58 52.35 82.35 -24.78
C LYS A 58 51.01 82.99 -24.42
N GLU A 59 50.42 83.75 -25.35
CA GLU A 59 49.14 84.44 -25.16
C GLU A 59 47.98 83.45 -24.99
N GLN A 60 48.07 82.26 -25.60
CA GLN A 60 47.03 81.23 -25.60
C GLN A 60 47.23 80.16 -24.52
N GLN A 61 48.43 80.04 -23.95
CA GLN A 61 48.77 78.97 -23.00
C GLN A 61 47.86 78.92 -21.78
N LYS A 62 47.38 80.08 -21.28
CA LYS A 62 46.49 80.12 -20.10
C LYS A 62 45.18 79.38 -20.35
N GLU A 63 44.55 79.63 -21.50
CA GLU A 63 43.28 79.01 -21.87
C GLU A 63 43.46 77.51 -22.17
N VAL A 64 44.53 77.16 -22.89
CA VAL A 64 44.88 75.75 -23.17
C VAL A 64 45.13 74.97 -21.87
N ILE A 65 45.83 75.54 -20.89
CA ILE A 65 46.03 74.89 -19.57
C ILE A 65 44.70 74.64 -18.86
N LYS A 66 43.77 75.59 -18.92
CA LYS A 66 42.45 75.48 -18.30
C LYS A 66 41.67 74.33 -18.94
N GLN A 67 41.55 74.32 -20.26
CA GLN A 67 40.87 73.25 -21.01
C GLN A 67 41.48 71.88 -20.74
N LEU A 68 42.82 71.77 -20.74
CA LEU A 68 43.52 70.53 -20.43
C LEU A 68 43.22 70.03 -19.01
N LYS A 69 43.11 70.93 -18.01
CA LYS A 69 42.75 70.55 -16.63
C LYS A 69 41.30 70.06 -16.54
N GLU A 70 40.37 70.76 -17.19
CA GLU A 70 38.95 70.37 -17.24
C GLU A 70 38.79 68.99 -17.90
N GLU A 71 39.44 68.77 -19.04
CA GLU A 71 39.42 67.50 -19.75
C GLU A 71 40.03 66.35 -18.94
N LYS A 72 41.13 66.61 -18.20
CA LYS A 72 41.71 65.64 -17.26
C LYS A 72 40.72 65.28 -16.15
N HIS A 73 40.06 66.29 -15.56
CA HIS A 73 39.10 66.06 -14.50
C HIS A 73 37.91 65.24 -15.00
N ARG A 74 37.31 65.62 -16.13
CA ARG A 74 36.23 64.89 -16.79
C ARG A 74 36.60 63.43 -17.05
N LYS A 75 37.79 63.17 -17.61
CA LYS A 75 38.28 61.81 -17.87
C LYS A 75 38.47 60.97 -16.61
N LEU A 76 38.97 61.56 -15.53
CA LEU A 76 39.12 60.85 -14.25
C LEU A 76 37.78 60.58 -13.57
N THR A 77 36.82 61.50 -13.67
CA THR A 77 35.44 61.31 -13.17
C THR A 77 34.75 60.17 -13.90
N LEU A 78 34.76 60.19 -15.24
CA LEU A 78 34.17 59.13 -16.05
C LEU A 78 34.82 57.76 -15.77
N LEU A 79 36.15 57.73 -15.60
CA LEU A 79 36.84 56.50 -15.22
C LEU A 79 36.37 55.99 -13.84
N GLY A 80 36.20 56.89 -12.87
CA GLY A 80 35.66 56.53 -11.55
C GLY A 80 34.27 55.91 -11.65
N GLU A 81 33.37 56.56 -12.38
CA GLU A 81 32.00 56.07 -12.63
C GLU A 81 32.00 54.69 -13.28
N GLN A 82 32.85 54.46 -14.29
CA GLN A 82 32.97 53.15 -14.95
C GLN A 82 33.42 52.04 -14.00
N TYR A 83 34.38 52.31 -13.12
CA TYR A 83 34.86 51.32 -12.16
C TYR A 83 33.84 51.06 -11.04
N GLU A 84 33.13 52.09 -10.56
CA GLU A 84 32.04 51.91 -9.59
C GLU A 84 30.88 51.13 -10.21
N GLN A 85 30.51 51.41 -11.47
CA GLN A 85 29.51 50.63 -12.20
C GLN A 85 29.96 49.17 -12.36
N SER A 86 31.21 48.94 -12.76
CA SER A 86 31.76 47.58 -12.88
C SER A 86 31.75 46.80 -11.56
N ILE A 87 31.98 47.48 -10.42
CA ILE A 87 31.84 46.88 -9.10
C ILE A 87 30.37 46.52 -8.84
N ALA A 88 29.44 47.45 -9.04
CA ALA A 88 28.01 47.23 -8.83
C ALA A 88 27.49 46.06 -9.66
N ASP A 89 27.80 46.02 -10.95
CA ASP A 89 27.42 44.93 -11.87
C ASP A 89 28.00 43.59 -11.42
N MET A 90 29.25 43.58 -10.95
CA MET A 90 29.90 42.37 -10.42
C MET A 90 29.20 41.88 -9.16
N PHE A 91 28.83 42.76 -8.23
CA PHE A 91 28.07 42.41 -7.02
C PHE A 91 26.70 41.83 -7.37
N GLN A 92 25.95 42.50 -8.25
CA GLN A 92 24.62 42.06 -8.67
C GLN A 92 24.68 40.72 -9.39
N SER A 93 25.58 40.58 -10.37
CA SER A 93 25.74 39.34 -11.14
C SER A 93 26.12 38.15 -10.25
N GLN A 94 27.03 38.34 -9.29
CA GLN A 94 27.45 37.27 -8.39
C GLN A 94 26.39 36.91 -7.35
N SER A 95 25.58 37.87 -6.91
CA SER A 95 24.45 37.59 -6.00
C SER A 95 23.38 36.79 -6.73
N TYR A 96 22.97 37.26 -7.92
CA TYR A 96 22.01 36.56 -8.76
C TYR A 96 22.46 35.12 -9.09
N LYS A 97 23.73 34.93 -9.46
CA LYS A 97 24.26 33.59 -9.75
C LYS A 97 24.25 32.65 -8.54
N LEU A 98 24.49 33.18 -7.34
CA LEU A 98 24.42 32.37 -6.12
C LEU A 98 22.97 31.94 -5.88
N ASP A 99 22.03 32.88 -5.92
CA ASP A 99 20.60 32.61 -5.69
C ASP A 99 20.06 31.61 -6.72
N GLU A 100 20.34 31.84 -8.01
CA GLU A 100 19.95 30.95 -9.11
C GLU A 100 20.51 29.54 -8.94
N SER A 101 21.80 29.41 -8.59
CA SER A 101 22.43 28.12 -8.34
C SER A 101 21.78 27.38 -7.16
N GLN A 102 21.42 28.08 -6.10
CA GLN A 102 20.78 27.47 -4.92
C GLN A 102 19.35 27.01 -5.23
N VAL A 103 18.60 27.80 -6.00
CA VAL A 103 17.25 27.42 -6.47
C VAL A 103 17.31 26.15 -7.32
N ILE A 104 18.22 26.10 -8.30
CA ILE A 104 18.39 24.92 -9.18
C ILE A 104 18.79 23.69 -8.36
N GLU A 105 19.72 23.82 -7.41
CA GLU A 105 20.13 22.69 -6.58
C GLU A 105 18.97 22.17 -5.71
N CYS A 106 18.13 23.07 -5.19
CA CYS A 106 16.94 22.74 -4.42
C CYS A 106 15.91 21.99 -5.27
N GLN A 107 15.61 22.49 -6.47
CA GLN A 107 14.70 21.85 -7.42
C GLN A 107 15.18 20.44 -7.76
N ARG A 108 16.43 20.31 -8.21
CA ARG A 108 17.03 19.02 -8.56
C ARG A 108 17.01 18.04 -7.39
N THR A 109 17.32 18.50 -6.18
CA THR A 109 17.28 17.64 -4.99
C THR A 109 15.86 17.18 -4.69
N ASN A 110 14.86 18.04 -4.83
CA ASN A 110 13.46 17.65 -4.64
C ASN A 110 13.01 16.64 -5.70
N GLU A 111 13.30 16.87 -6.97
CA GLU A 111 12.96 15.96 -8.07
C GLU A 111 13.58 14.57 -7.85
N MET A 112 14.86 14.50 -7.49
CA MET A 112 15.54 13.25 -7.17
C MET A 112 14.88 12.52 -5.99
N LEU A 113 14.56 13.25 -4.93
CA LEU A 113 13.93 12.70 -3.74
C LEU A 113 12.50 12.19 -4.02
N GLU A 114 11.75 12.89 -4.86
CA GLU A 114 10.40 12.49 -5.28
C GLU A 114 10.45 11.21 -6.14
N TYR A 115 11.39 11.16 -7.09
CA TYR A 115 11.62 9.97 -7.90
C TYR A 115 11.99 8.74 -7.06
N GLU A 116 12.96 8.89 -6.14
CA GLU A 116 13.35 7.81 -5.22
C GLU A 116 12.18 7.33 -4.35
N LEU A 117 11.32 8.25 -3.90
CA LEU A 117 10.14 7.92 -3.11
C LEU A 117 9.10 7.15 -3.95
N GLU A 118 8.87 7.56 -5.19
CA GLU A 118 7.96 6.87 -6.11
C GLU A 118 8.45 5.44 -6.40
N GLU A 119 9.73 5.28 -6.70
CA GLU A 119 10.33 3.97 -6.98
C GLU A 119 10.23 3.04 -5.75
N LEU A 120 10.55 3.56 -4.56
CA LEU A 120 10.41 2.80 -3.31
C LEU A 120 8.96 2.40 -3.04
N THR A 121 8.02 3.32 -3.26
CA THR A 121 6.58 3.07 -3.08
C THR A 121 6.10 2.00 -4.05
N ALA A 122 6.50 2.06 -5.32
CA ALA A 122 6.18 1.05 -6.32
C ALA A 122 6.74 -0.33 -5.94
N TYR A 123 7.99 -0.39 -5.47
CA TYR A 123 8.60 -1.63 -5.01
C TYR A 123 7.86 -2.22 -3.80
N GLN A 124 7.54 -1.41 -2.80
CA GLN A 124 6.79 -1.84 -1.61
C GLN A 124 5.39 -2.34 -1.97
N ASN A 125 4.67 -1.63 -2.85
CA ASN A 125 3.37 -2.03 -3.33
C ASN A 125 3.41 -3.37 -4.09
N LYS A 126 4.42 -3.54 -4.96
CA LYS A 126 4.64 -4.80 -5.68
C LYS A 126 4.89 -5.96 -4.72
N ASN A 127 5.78 -5.77 -3.75
CA ASN A 127 6.08 -6.79 -2.74
C ASN A 127 4.82 -7.16 -1.92
N LYS A 128 4.09 -6.15 -1.44
CA LYS A 128 2.83 -6.35 -0.72
C LYS A 128 1.80 -7.14 -1.55
N LYS A 129 1.63 -6.79 -2.82
CA LYS A 129 0.72 -7.49 -3.74
C LYS A 129 1.13 -8.94 -3.93
N GLN A 130 2.42 -9.21 -4.18
CA GLN A 130 2.93 -10.58 -4.33
C GLN A 130 2.75 -11.42 -3.06
N ALA A 131 3.02 -10.84 -1.89
CA ALA A 131 2.80 -11.51 -0.61
C ALA A 131 1.31 -11.81 -0.36
N GLN A 132 0.42 -10.90 -0.76
CA GLN A 132 -1.03 -11.12 -0.66
C GLN A 132 -1.49 -12.22 -1.62
N GLU A 133 -1.06 -12.18 -2.89
CA GLU A 133 -1.38 -13.21 -3.88
C GLU A 133 -0.91 -14.60 -3.42
N GLN A 134 0.27 -14.69 -2.79
CA GLN A 134 0.76 -15.95 -2.22
C GLN A 134 -0.14 -16.45 -1.08
N ARG A 135 -0.50 -15.59 -0.12
CA ARG A 135 -1.43 -15.95 0.97
C ARG A 135 -2.80 -16.38 0.45
N ASP A 136 -3.31 -15.71 -0.58
CA ASP A 136 -4.61 -16.02 -1.17
C ASP A 136 -4.58 -17.34 -1.96
N ARG A 137 -3.43 -17.70 -2.55
CA ARG A 137 -3.23 -19.03 -3.15
C ARG A 137 -3.25 -20.12 -2.08
N GLU A 138 -2.42 -19.98 -1.05
CA GLU A 138 -2.33 -20.95 0.06
C GLU A 138 -3.68 -21.13 0.77
N ARG A 139 -4.40 -20.04 1.00
CA ARG A 139 -5.76 -20.07 1.56
C ARG A 139 -6.70 -20.90 0.69
N ARG A 140 -6.75 -20.63 -0.62
CA ARG A 140 -7.62 -21.38 -1.55
C ARG A 140 -7.26 -22.86 -1.63
N GLU A 141 -5.98 -23.20 -1.62
CA GLU A 141 -5.53 -24.58 -1.61
C GLU A 141 -5.98 -25.31 -0.33
N LEU A 142 -5.89 -24.66 0.83
CA LEU A 142 -6.38 -25.20 2.09
C LEU A 142 -7.90 -25.36 2.10
N GLU A 143 -8.64 -24.35 1.63
CA GLU A 143 -10.10 -24.39 1.52
C GLU A 143 -10.55 -25.54 0.61
N ASN A 144 -9.91 -25.71 -0.56
CA ASN A 144 -10.20 -26.82 -1.47
C ASN A 144 -9.92 -28.19 -0.81
N ARG A 145 -8.81 -28.32 -0.08
CA ARG A 145 -8.46 -29.56 0.62
C ARG A 145 -9.46 -29.90 1.73
N VAL A 146 -9.92 -28.88 2.47
CA VAL A 146 -10.95 -29.03 3.51
C VAL A 146 -12.28 -29.42 2.86
N ALA A 147 -12.69 -28.73 1.79
CA ALA A 147 -13.93 -29.02 1.07
C ALA A 147 -13.94 -30.45 0.50
N GLN A 148 -12.83 -30.90 -0.11
CA GLN A 148 -12.72 -32.27 -0.61
C GLN A 148 -12.84 -33.30 0.52
N ARG A 149 -12.13 -33.11 1.63
CA ARG A 149 -12.23 -34.01 2.79
C ARG A 149 -13.63 -34.06 3.36
N ARG A 150 -14.29 -32.90 3.47
CA ARG A 150 -15.67 -32.79 3.93
C ARG A 150 -16.62 -33.57 3.02
N SER A 151 -16.54 -33.36 1.70
CA SER A 151 -17.37 -34.08 0.71
C SER A 151 -17.17 -35.60 0.79
N VAL A 152 -15.93 -36.07 0.94
CA VAL A 152 -15.64 -37.51 1.10
C VAL A 152 -16.25 -38.06 2.39
N LEU A 153 -16.17 -37.32 3.50
CA LEU A 153 -16.76 -37.73 4.77
C LEU A 153 -18.29 -37.74 4.71
N GLU A 154 -18.91 -36.71 4.14
CA GLU A 154 -20.36 -36.63 3.95
C GLU A 154 -20.86 -37.81 3.11
N SER A 155 -20.21 -38.12 1.98
CA SER A 155 -20.57 -39.26 1.14
C SER A 155 -20.42 -40.62 1.87
N LYS A 156 -19.39 -40.78 2.70
CA LYS A 156 -19.24 -42.00 3.53
C LYS A 156 -20.35 -42.13 4.56
N MET A 157 -20.69 -41.05 5.25
CA MET A 157 -21.78 -41.05 6.22
C MET A 157 -23.12 -41.37 5.57
N GLU A 158 -23.38 -40.83 4.38
CA GLU A 158 -24.59 -41.15 3.61
C GLU A 158 -24.63 -42.63 3.21
N ALA A 159 -23.51 -43.19 2.75
CA ALA A 159 -23.40 -44.61 2.40
C ALA A 159 -23.61 -45.53 3.62
N GLU A 160 -23.00 -45.21 4.76
CA GLU A 160 -23.19 -45.96 6.02
C GLU A 160 -24.65 -45.89 6.50
N LEU A 161 -25.29 -44.72 6.40
CA LEU A 161 -26.71 -44.56 6.73
C LEU A 161 -27.62 -45.39 5.81
N GLN A 162 -27.32 -45.42 4.51
CA GLN A 162 -28.04 -46.26 3.56
C GLN A 162 -27.88 -47.75 3.87
N GLN A 163 -26.64 -48.19 4.16
CA GLN A 163 -26.37 -49.58 4.54
C GLN A 163 -27.14 -49.97 5.81
N PHE A 164 -27.12 -49.13 6.85
CA PHE A 164 -27.85 -49.40 8.09
C PHE A 164 -29.37 -49.53 7.86
N ASN A 165 -29.94 -48.69 6.99
CA ASN A 165 -31.35 -48.77 6.62
C ASN A 165 -31.68 -50.06 5.84
N GLN A 166 -30.79 -50.51 4.94
CA GLN A 166 -30.95 -51.77 4.21
C GLN A 166 -30.89 -52.96 5.17
N GLU A 167 -29.92 -53.01 6.08
CA GLU A 167 -29.80 -54.07 7.09
C GLU A 167 -31.03 -54.12 8.01
N ARG A 168 -31.55 -52.95 8.40
CA ARG A 168 -32.79 -52.85 9.17
C ARG A 168 -33.99 -53.37 8.39
N ALA A 169 -34.13 -53.02 7.11
CA ALA A 169 -35.22 -53.48 6.26
C ALA A 169 -35.16 -55.01 6.04
N GLU A 170 -33.97 -55.56 5.81
CA GLU A 170 -33.75 -57.00 5.65
C GLU A 170 -34.10 -57.76 6.93
N ARG A 171 -33.65 -57.27 8.10
CA ARG A 171 -34.02 -57.86 9.40
C ARG A 171 -35.52 -57.84 9.63
N LEU A 172 -36.19 -56.76 9.24
CA LEU A 172 -37.64 -56.65 9.32
C LEU A 172 -38.31 -57.67 8.37
N ARG A 173 -37.82 -57.81 7.13
CA ARG A 173 -38.34 -58.77 6.15
C ARG A 173 -38.21 -60.21 6.66
N MET A 174 -37.03 -60.61 7.15
CA MET A 174 -36.78 -61.93 7.72
C MET A 174 -37.72 -62.25 8.90
N LYS A 175 -38.00 -61.25 9.76
CA LYS A 175 -38.95 -61.42 10.86
C LYS A 175 -40.39 -61.61 10.36
N HIS A 176 -40.81 -60.87 9.33
CA HIS A 176 -42.13 -61.03 8.72
C HIS A 176 -42.27 -62.39 8.04
N GLU A 177 -41.28 -62.81 7.25
CA GLU A 177 -41.28 -64.12 6.59
C GLU A 177 -41.35 -65.27 7.60
N LYS A 178 -40.61 -65.17 8.71
CA LYS A 178 -40.68 -66.15 9.79
C LYS A 178 -42.07 -66.19 10.43
N HIS A 179 -42.66 -65.03 10.73
CA HIS A 179 -44.01 -64.95 11.30
C HIS A 179 -45.07 -65.52 10.35
N VAL A 180 -44.97 -65.27 9.04
CA VAL A 180 -45.89 -65.85 8.05
C VAL A 180 -45.78 -67.38 8.03
N LYS A 181 -44.57 -67.92 8.02
CA LYS A 181 -44.36 -69.38 8.08
C LYS A 181 -44.86 -70.01 9.39
N GLU A 182 -44.70 -69.32 10.50
CA GLU A 182 -45.22 -69.77 11.80
C GLU A 182 -46.76 -69.75 11.81
N LEU A 183 -47.40 -68.75 11.19
CA LEU A 183 -48.85 -68.74 11.00
C LEU A 183 -49.32 -69.87 10.09
N GLU A 184 -48.66 -70.08 8.94
CA GLU A 184 -48.98 -71.17 8.02
C GLU A 184 -48.87 -72.54 8.71
N ALA A 185 -47.79 -72.78 9.46
CA ALA A 185 -47.61 -74.02 10.23
C ALA A 185 -48.67 -74.19 11.33
N PHE A 186 -49.04 -73.10 12.01
CA PHE A 186 -50.11 -73.11 13.01
C PHE A 186 -51.48 -73.43 12.38
N ASP A 187 -51.77 -72.86 11.21
CA ASP A 187 -53.01 -73.13 10.46
C ASP A 187 -53.04 -74.59 9.99
N GLU A 188 -51.91 -75.12 9.48
CA GLU A 188 -51.77 -76.53 9.10
C GLU A 188 -51.99 -77.47 10.30
N GLU A 189 -51.39 -77.18 11.46
CA GLU A 189 -51.58 -77.94 12.69
C GLU A 189 -53.03 -77.85 13.19
N SER A 190 -53.64 -76.67 13.13
CA SER A 190 -55.04 -76.44 13.49
C SER A 190 -55.96 -77.28 12.62
N ILE A 191 -55.75 -77.29 11.29
CA ILE A 191 -56.50 -78.14 10.36
C ILE A 191 -56.30 -79.62 10.69
N ALA A 192 -55.06 -80.06 10.97
CA ALA A 192 -54.77 -81.46 11.30
C ALA A 192 -55.45 -81.92 12.60
N LEU A 193 -55.58 -81.03 13.58
CA LEU A 193 -56.31 -81.26 14.84
C LEU A 193 -57.83 -81.11 14.70
N GLY A 194 -58.34 -80.81 13.49
CA GLY A 194 -59.78 -80.66 13.20
C GLY A 194 -60.34 -79.25 13.36
N PHE A 195 -59.51 -78.28 13.75
CA PHE A 195 -59.84 -76.85 13.85
C PHE A 195 -59.59 -76.12 12.53
N SER A 196 -60.30 -76.53 11.49
CA SER A 196 -60.32 -75.79 10.22
C SER A 196 -61.00 -74.43 10.40
N ALA A 197 -60.52 -73.37 9.75
CA ALA A 197 -61.19 -72.06 9.76
C ALA A 197 -62.66 -72.15 9.31
N LEU A 198 -62.97 -73.10 8.41
CA LEU A 198 -64.34 -73.45 8.00
C LEU A 198 -65.11 -74.19 9.11
N ALA A 199 -64.46 -75.08 9.86
CA ALA A 199 -65.07 -75.80 10.98
C ALA A 199 -65.35 -74.88 12.20
N ILE A 200 -64.49 -73.89 12.46
CA ILE A 200 -64.70 -72.88 13.52
C ILE A 200 -65.83 -71.92 13.14
N THR A 201 -65.92 -71.52 11.87
CA THR A 201 -67.00 -70.65 11.38
C THR A 201 -68.34 -71.37 11.23
N GLU A 202 -68.33 -72.66 10.90
CA GLU A 202 -69.53 -73.52 10.95
C GLU A 202 -69.95 -73.82 12.40
N GLY A 203 -69.02 -74.08 13.31
CA GLY A 203 -69.30 -74.23 14.74
C GLY A 203 -69.83 -72.96 15.40
N SER A 204 -69.44 -71.77 14.91
CA SER A 204 -69.99 -70.48 15.35
C SER A 204 -71.34 -70.13 14.69
N ARG A 205 -71.74 -70.84 13.63
CA ARG A 205 -73.08 -70.73 13.01
C ARG A 205 -74.12 -71.64 13.67
N GLU A 206 -73.71 -72.43 14.66
CA GLU A 206 -74.64 -73.12 15.54
C GLU A 206 -75.18 -72.11 16.56
N THR A 207 -76.39 -71.66 16.27
CA THR A 207 -77.17 -70.73 17.07
C THR A 207 -77.46 -71.38 18.42
N TYR A 208 -76.76 -70.95 19.46
CA TYR A 208 -77.23 -71.13 20.84
C TYR A 208 -77.64 -69.77 21.43
N PRO A 209 -78.84 -69.67 22.03
CA PRO A 209 -79.36 -68.46 22.63
C PRO A 209 -78.66 -68.14 23.96
N ASP A 210 -78.67 -66.83 24.29
CA ASP A 210 -78.30 -66.17 25.55
C ASP A 210 -77.73 -67.02 26.70
N GLU A 211 -76.55 -66.64 27.23
CA GLU A 211 -76.47 -65.91 28.50
C GLU A 211 -75.00 -65.66 28.93
N GLU A 212 -74.83 -64.51 29.59
CA GLU A 212 -73.75 -64.01 30.45
C GLU A 212 -72.43 -64.81 30.63
N GLY A 213 -71.29 -64.11 30.49
CA GLY A 213 -70.04 -64.60 31.08
C GLY A 213 -68.77 -63.94 30.57
N SER A 214 -68.52 -62.71 31.03
CA SER A 214 -67.23 -62.03 31.23
C SER A 214 -65.94 -62.86 31.03
N LEU A 215 -64.93 -62.25 30.38
CA LEU A 215 -63.50 -62.15 30.81
C LEU A 215 -62.68 -61.53 29.64
N SER A 216 -62.57 -60.19 29.58
CA SER A 216 -61.41 -59.42 30.05
C SER A 216 -60.05 -59.86 29.46
N GLY A 217 -59.51 -59.06 28.54
CA GLY A 217 -58.15 -59.18 28.00
C GLY A 217 -57.55 -57.82 27.70
N SER A 218 -56.86 -57.26 28.70
CA SER A 218 -56.34 -55.90 28.80
C SER A 218 -55.41 -55.44 27.66
N MET A 219 -55.61 -54.18 27.26
CA MET A 219 -54.74 -53.36 26.41
C MET A 219 -53.37 -53.14 27.07
N ILE A 220 -52.28 -53.48 26.39
CA ILE A 220 -50.93 -53.02 26.73
C ILE A 220 -50.48 -52.05 25.63
N SER A 221 -50.61 -50.75 25.91
CA SER A 221 -49.99 -49.67 25.13
C SER A 221 -48.50 -49.59 25.50
N LEU A 222 -47.62 -49.95 24.55
CA LEU A 222 -46.18 -49.70 24.65
C LEU A 222 -45.88 -48.25 24.21
N ALA A 223 -45.91 -47.33 25.16
CA ALA A 223 -45.25 -46.04 25.02
C ALA A 223 -43.74 -46.23 25.27
N HIS A 224 -42.91 -45.94 24.26
CA HIS A 224 -41.47 -45.75 24.45
C HIS A 224 -41.09 -44.30 24.16
N SER A 225 -40.53 -43.68 25.20
CA SER A 225 -40.11 -42.30 25.30
C SER A 225 -38.94 -41.95 24.38
N ASN A 226 -39.05 -40.83 23.66
CA ASN A 226 -37.93 -40.17 23.00
C ASN A 226 -37.11 -39.41 24.05
N SER A 227 -35.85 -39.80 24.26
CA SER A 227 -34.86 -38.94 24.93
C SER A 227 -33.92 -38.37 23.88
N SER A 228 -34.11 -37.10 23.57
CA SER A 228 -33.20 -36.28 22.77
C SER A 228 -32.27 -35.54 23.73
N THR A 229 -31.00 -35.96 23.82
CA THR A 229 -29.96 -35.15 24.46
C THR A 229 -29.18 -34.42 23.37
N SER A 230 -29.55 -33.16 23.16
CA SER A 230 -28.78 -32.16 22.43
C SER A 230 -27.58 -31.72 23.27
N PHE A 231 -26.38 -31.78 22.70
CA PHE A 231 -25.21 -31.08 23.23
C PHE A 231 -25.10 -29.71 22.55
N PRO A 232 -24.91 -28.61 23.30
CA PRO A 232 -24.64 -27.31 22.72
C PRO A 232 -23.17 -27.20 22.28
N ALA A 233 -22.98 -26.47 21.19
CA ALA A 233 -21.68 -26.08 20.65
C ALA A 233 -21.02 -24.99 21.51
N GLY A 234 -19.69 -25.08 21.66
CA GLY A 234 -18.81 -23.94 21.91
C GLY A 234 -18.19 -23.86 23.30
N SER A 235 -16.92 -24.26 23.42
CA SER A 235 -15.85 -23.44 24.02
C SER A 235 -14.52 -24.19 23.90
N LEU A 236 -13.69 -23.77 22.94
CA LEU A 236 -12.21 -23.65 22.94
C LEU A 236 -11.71 -23.49 21.50
#